data_AF-A0A2G4GYV9-F1
#
_entry.id   AF-A0A2G4GYV9-F1
#
_cell.length_a   1.000
_cell.length_b   1.000
_cell.length_c   1.000
_cell.angle_alpha   90.00
_cell.angle_beta   90.00
_cell.angle_gamma   90.00
#
_symmetry.space_group_name_H-M   'P 1'
#
loop_
_entity.id
_entity.type
_entity.pdbx_description
1 polymer ?
#
loop_
_entity_poly.entity_id
_entity_poly.type
_entity_poly.pdbx_seq_one_letter_code
_entity_poly.pdbx_strand_id
1 'polypeptide(L)'
;MKTPTLLLALLCCSTGFAQQTKPAAKAPAAKAAPKTVDRYAIRADEKVSWHDVRETDLEGRAFPDAERKSYFDRLPAEADGKVTPAVWGLSRDSAGQMFRFRTDATSIYAHYKVTKAKLEQPHMPATGVSGLDLYARAQDGKWRWVQVVRPTAQEMKLRLADGLDAGEREYAIYLPLYNGVEFLNVGVSEGKKFVGLKPRAKPVVFYGTSITHGACASRPGMVHTAILGRRFDVPVVNLGFSGNGRMDQAVGEFLTRIDAAAYVIDCLPNMNGKEVSEKCIPLVKQLRAARPDTPIVLVEDRRNTDSWIIASRRQHHDDNHAALKAAYEQLVKEGVKGLSYVPGDHLYGDDGDGATDGSHASDLGFHRQADIFEPFLKAALGR
;
A
#
# COMPACT_ATOMS: atom_id res chain seq x y z
N MET A 1 -12.27 -30.39 -86.23
CA MET A 1 -13.19 -30.54 -87.38
C MET A 1 -14.63 -30.64 -86.86
N LYS A 2 -15.60 -30.25 -87.69
CA LYS A 2 -17.08 -30.29 -87.54
C LYS A 2 -17.58 -31.46 -86.65
N THR A 3 -18.55 -31.29 -85.74
CA THR A 3 -19.98 -30.96 -86.05
C THR A 3 -20.73 -30.19 -84.93
N PRO A 4 -21.93 -29.60 -85.20
CA PRO A 4 -22.57 -28.57 -84.37
C PRO A 4 -23.97 -28.96 -83.80
N THR A 5 -24.81 -27.93 -83.55
CA THR A 5 -26.28 -27.87 -83.30
C THR A 5 -26.64 -27.80 -81.79
N LEU A 6 -27.60 -27.00 -81.30
CA LEU A 6 -28.67 -26.16 -81.91
C LEU A 6 -28.73 -24.72 -81.35
N LEU A 7 -29.54 -23.84 -81.97
CA LEU A 7 -29.94 -22.50 -81.49
C LEU A 7 -31.23 -22.55 -80.67
N LEU A 8 -31.41 -21.65 -79.69
CA LEU A 8 -32.73 -21.04 -79.46
C LEU A 8 -32.58 -19.61 -78.95
N ALA A 9 -33.19 -18.65 -79.65
CA ALA A 9 -33.24 -17.26 -79.27
C ALA A 9 -34.64 -16.91 -78.76
N LEU A 10 -34.73 -16.11 -77.70
CA LEU A 10 -35.95 -15.41 -77.32
C LEU A 10 -35.63 -13.93 -77.07
N LEU A 11 -36.21 -13.06 -77.89
CA LEU A 11 -36.39 -11.65 -77.55
C LEU A 11 -37.66 -11.53 -76.70
N CYS A 12 -37.55 -10.86 -75.55
CA CYS A 12 -38.69 -10.20 -74.90
C CYS A 12 -38.28 -8.80 -74.46
N CYS A 13 -38.99 -7.79 -74.98
CA CYS A 13 -38.90 -6.41 -74.50
C CYS A 13 -39.77 -6.21 -73.26
N SER A 14 -39.28 -5.48 -72.25
CA SER A 14 -40.15 -4.74 -71.34
C SER A 14 -39.42 -3.63 -70.58
N THR A 15 -39.69 -2.40 -71.01
CA THR A 15 -40.10 -1.26 -70.16
C THR A 15 -39.41 -1.05 -68.80
N GLY A 16 -38.56 -0.01 -68.73
CA GLY A 16 -38.13 0.53 -67.44
C GLY A 16 -39.25 1.28 -66.71
N PHE A 17 -39.31 1.13 -65.39
CA PHE A 17 -40.08 1.97 -64.49
C PHE A 17 -39.14 2.64 -63.48
N ALA A 18 -39.18 3.97 -63.39
CA ALA A 18 -38.44 4.71 -62.38
C ALA A 18 -39.11 4.53 -61.01
N GLN A 19 -38.41 3.92 -60.05
CA GLN A 19 -38.88 3.86 -58.66
C GLN A 19 -38.51 5.16 -57.92
N GLN A 20 -39.52 5.91 -57.50
CA GLN A 20 -39.36 6.98 -56.52
C GLN A 20 -38.94 6.40 -55.17
N THR A 21 -37.85 6.91 -54.59
CA THR A 21 -37.39 6.53 -53.25
C THR A 21 -38.29 7.16 -52.17
N LYS A 22 -38.92 6.32 -51.35
CA LYS A 22 -39.61 6.78 -50.13
C LYS A 22 -38.57 7.28 -49.10
N PRO A 23 -38.82 8.39 -48.39
CA PRO A 23 -37.98 8.79 -47.26
C PRO A 23 -38.08 7.75 -46.14
N ALA A 24 -36.93 7.39 -45.55
CA ALA A 24 -36.87 6.41 -44.47
C ALA A 24 -37.56 6.92 -43.19
N ALA A 25 -38.34 6.06 -42.54
CA ALA A 25 -38.93 6.37 -41.25
C ALA A 25 -37.84 6.51 -40.18
N LYS A 26 -37.90 7.58 -39.37
CA LYS A 26 -37.00 7.75 -38.21
C LYS A 26 -37.20 6.59 -37.24
N ALA A 27 -36.11 5.88 -36.92
CA ALA A 27 -36.11 4.89 -35.86
C ALA A 27 -36.52 5.54 -34.52
N PRO A 28 -37.30 4.86 -33.66
CA PRO A 28 -37.65 5.39 -32.35
C PRO A 28 -36.39 5.59 -31.51
N ALA A 29 -36.31 6.72 -30.81
CA ALA A 29 -35.18 7.03 -29.94
C ALA A 29 -35.00 5.92 -28.90
N ALA A 30 -33.78 5.41 -28.77
CA ALA A 30 -33.45 4.41 -27.76
C ALA A 30 -33.80 4.96 -26.36
N LYS A 31 -34.58 4.22 -25.58
CA LYS A 31 -34.86 4.57 -24.18
C LYS A 31 -33.53 4.65 -23.45
N ALA A 32 -33.26 5.78 -22.80
CA ALA A 32 -32.05 5.95 -21.99
C ALA A 32 -31.97 4.81 -20.97
N ALA A 33 -30.80 4.17 -20.86
CA ALA A 33 -30.54 3.21 -19.81
C ALA A 33 -30.80 3.88 -18.45
N PRO A 34 -31.39 3.17 -17.46
CA PRO A 34 -31.60 3.74 -16.14
C PRO A 34 -30.26 4.20 -15.59
N LYS A 35 -30.17 5.47 -15.17
CA LYS A 35 -28.96 6.03 -14.56
C LYS A 35 -28.58 5.15 -13.38
N THR A 36 -27.44 4.47 -13.46
CA THR A 36 -26.86 3.74 -12.34
C THR A 36 -26.62 4.74 -11.22
N VAL A 37 -27.38 4.63 -10.13
CA VAL A 37 -27.17 5.42 -8.92
C VAL A 37 -25.79 5.05 -8.39
N ASP A 38 -24.87 6.01 -8.33
CA ASP A 38 -23.58 5.79 -7.67
C ASP A 38 -23.83 5.57 -6.18
N ARG A 39 -23.68 4.32 -5.74
CA ARG A 39 -23.91 3.91 -4.34
C ARG A 39 -22.94 4.56 -3.34
N TYR A 40 -21.84 5.13 -3.83
CA TYR A 40 -20.84 5.84 -3.04
C TYR A 40 -21.07 7.35 -3.01
N ALA A 41 -21.97 7.89 -3.83
CA ALA A 41 -22.35 9.30 -3.75
C ALA A 41 -23.16 9.57 -2.48
N ILE A 42 -22.81 10.64 -1.76
CA ILE A 42 -23.62 11.13 -0.63
C ILE A 42 -24.82 11.85 -1.22
N ARG A 43 -26.05 11.43 -0.87
CA ARG A 43 -27.27 12.08 -1.33
C ARG A 43 -27.51 13.37 -0.55
N ALA A 44 -28.23 14.31 -1.15
CA ALA A 44 -28.50 15.62 -0.55
C ALA A 44 -29.36 15.56 0.73
N ASP A 45 -30.10 14.47 0.96
CA ASP A 45 -30.89 14.21 2.17
C ASP A 45 -30.09 13.53 3.30
N GLU A 46 -28.86 13.05 3.04
CA GLU A 46 -28.02 12.43 4.05
C GLU A 46 -27.35 13.47 4.95
N LYS A 47 -27.79 13.52 6.21
CA LYS A 47 -27.12 14.28 7.27
C LYS A 47 -25.97 13.47 7.85
N VAL A 48 -24.77 14.02 7.75
CA VAL A 48 -23.52 13.38 8.17
C VAL A 48 -22.81 14.25 9.21
N SER A 49 -22.54 13.68 10.37
CA SER A 49 -21.64 14.23 11.38
C SER A 49 -20.21 13.91 10.96
N TRP A 50 -19.37 14.94 10.76
CA TRP A 50 -17.99 14.82 10.30
C TRP A 50 -17.02 15.03 11.46
N HIS A 51 -15.97 14.20 11.52
CA HIS A 51 -14.95 14.20 12.55
C HIS A 51 -13.56 14.27 11.91
N ASP A 52 -12.75 15.23 12.32
CA ASP A 52 -11.38 15.37 11.85
C ASP A 52 -10.47 14.37 12.57
N VAL A 53 -9.71 13.57 11.82
CA VAL A 53 -8.81 12.57 12.42
C VAL A 53 -7.72 13.18 13.29
N ARG A 54 -7.40 14.47 13.08
CA ARG A 54 -6.40 15.23 13.85
C ARG A 54 -6.80 15.46 15.31
N GLU A 55 -8.09 15.38 15.64
CA GLU A 55 -8.61 15.51 17.01
C GLU A 55 -8.24 14.31 17.91
N THR A 56 -7.91 13.17 17.31
CA THR A 56 -7.63 11.89 17.99
C THR A 56 -6.20 11.40 17.78
N ASP A 57 -5.58 11.74 16.64
CA ASP A 57 -4.31 11.23 16.11
C ASP A 57 -4.36 9.83 15.44
N LEU A 58 -3.29 9.49 14.73
CA LEU A 58 -3.13 8.35 13.83
C LEU A 58 -2.11 7.34 14.37
N GLU A 59 -2.42 6.05 14.25
CA GLU A 59 -1.38 5.03 14.36
C GLU A 59 -0.43 5.12 13.15
N GLY A 60 0.84 4.76 13.37
CA GLY A 60 1.89 4.82 12.35
C GLY A 60 2.50 6.21 12.11
N ARG A 61 1.93 7.27 12.70
CA ARG A 61 2.60 8.58 12.79
C ARG A 61 3.63 8.53 13.93
N ALA A 62 4.91 8.36 13.59
CA ALA A 62 6.01 8.48 14.55
C ALA A 62 6.18 9.93 15.05
N PHE A 63 6.98 10.13 16.10
CA PHE A 63 7.35 11.47 16.62
C PHE A 63 6.13 12.36 16.92
N PRO A 64 5.25 11.97 17.87
CA PRO A 64 3.97 12.65 18.07
C PRO A 64 4.13 14.14 18.43
N ASP A 65 5.15 14.45 19.23
CA ASP A 65 5.46 15.80 19.77
C ASP A 65 6.38 16.63 18.88
N ALA A 66 6.88 16.08 17.76
CA ALA A 66 7.79 16.80 16.88
C ALA A 66 7.03 17.63 15.84
N GLU A 67 7.53 18.84 15.54
CA GLU A 67 6.96 19.68 14.48
C GLU A 67 7.02 19.00 13.11
N ARG A 68 6.04 19.29 12.25
CA ARG A 68 5.86 18.69 10.91
C ARG A 68 5.45 19.75 9.89
N LYS A 69 5.81 19.56 8.61
CA LYS A 69 5.40 20.50 7.53
C LYS A 69 3.97 20.22 7.06
N SER A 70 3.52 18.97 7.14
CA SER A 70 2.12 18.55 7.13
C SER A 70 1.88 17.54 8.25
N TYR A 71 0.67 17.53 8.81
CA TYR A 71 0.26 16.61 9.86
C TYR A 71 0.54 15.14 9.51
N PHE A 72 0.30 14.79 8.24
CA PHE A 72 0.39 13.44 7.69
C PHE A 72 1.80 13.06 7.18
N ASP A 73 2.81 13.91 7.39
CA ASP A 73 4.21 13.54 7.09
C ASP A 73 4.64 12.34 7.97
N ARG A 74 5.58 11.52 7.47
CA ARG A 74 6.19 10.42 8.26
C ARG A 74 7.40 10.87 9.06
N LEU A 75 8.28 11.70 8.49
CA LEU A 75 9.43 12.30 9.18
C LEU A 75 9.11 13.71 9.69
N PRO A 76 9.69 14.17 10.81
CA PRO A 76 9.46 15.51 11.36
C PRO A 76 10.08 16.59 10.47
N ALA A 77 9.66 17.85 10.63
CA ALA A 77 10.08 18.97 9.78
C ALA A 77 11.61 19.18 9.75
N GLU A 78 12.29 18.90 10.87
CA GLU A 78 13.76 18.95 10.99
C GLU A 78 14.52 17.89 10.20
N ALA A 79 13.83 16.91 9.59
CA ALA A 79 14.46 15.96 8.67
C ALA A 79 14.80 16.61 7.31
N ASP A 80 14.09 17.68 6.92
CA ASP A 80 14.41 18.44 5.73
C ASP A 80 15.82 19.04 5.84
N GLY A 81 16.68 18.74 4.87
CA GLY A 81 18.11 19.08 4.89
C GLY A 81 19.01 18.16 5.73
N LYS A 82 18.46 17.27 6.60
CA LYS A 82 19.23 16.23 7.30
C LYS A 82 19.26 14.91 6.53
N VAL A 83 18.11 14.47 6.02
CA VAL A 83 18.03 13.30 5.11
C VAL A 83 18.18 13.75 3.66
N THR A 84 18.41 12.81 2.74
CA THR A 84 18.51 13.17 1.30
C THR A 84 17.21 13.80 0.79
N PRO A 85 17.25 14.70 -0.21
CA PRO A 85 16.04 15.30 -0.77
C PRO A 85 14.99 14.27 -1.26
N ALA A 86 15.44 13.10 -1.71
CA ALA A 86 14.58 12.01 -2.13
C ALA A 86 13.88 11.32 -0.93
N VAL A 87 14.62 10.99 0.14
CA VAL A 87 14.02 10.46 1.40
C VAL A 87 13.04 11.47 1.98
N TRP A 88 13.40 12.76 2.01
CA TRP A 88 12.52 13.83 2.48
C TRP A 88 11.24 13.91 1.66
N GLY A 89 11.34 13.97 0.33
CA GLY A 89 10.20 14.02 -0.57
C GLY A 89 9.27 12.81 -0.45
N LEU A 90 9.82 11.61 -0.29
CA LEU A 90 9.05 10.38 -0.04
C LEU A 90 8.42 10.36 1.35
N SER A 91 9.06 10.97 2.36
CA SER A 91 8.50 11.06 3.72
C SER A 91 7.22 11.88 3.82
N ARG A 92 6.87 12.65 2.77
CA ARG A 92 5.61 13.41 2.64
C ARG A 92 4.40 12.53 2.28
N ASP A 93 4.63 11.25 1.92
CA ASP A 93 3.57 10.27 1.67
C ASP A 93 3.11 9.62 2.98
N SER A 94 1.81 9.27 3.09
CA SER A 94 1.18 8.81 4.34
C SER A 94 1.30 7.30 4.63
N ALA A 95 2.24 6.60 3.98
CA ALA A 95 2.30 5.14 3.99
C ALA A 95 2.31 4.53 5.41
N GLY A 96 1.46 3.53 5.62
CA GLY A 96 1.34 2.83 6.91
C GLY A 96 0.66 3.63 8.03
N GLN A 97 0.24 4.87 7.81
CA GLN A 97 -0.61 5.57 8.77
C GLN A 97 -2.03 4.99 8.76
N MET A 98 -2.67 4.98 9.92
CA MET A 98 -3.97 4.37 10.12
C MET A 98 -4.79 5.13 11.17
N PHE A 99 -6.01 5.52 10.83
CA PHE A 99 -6.96 6.08 11.79
C PHE A 99 -7.84 4.97 12.37
N ARG A 100 -8.07 4.97 13.69
CA ARG A 100 -8.96 4.01 14.38
C ARG A 100 -10.11 4.73 15.08
N PHE A 101 -11.30 4.14 15.03
CA PHE A 101 -12.50 4.68 15.68
C PHE A 101 -13.50 3.58 16.03
N ARG A 102 -14.50 3.91 16.86
CA ARG A 102 -15.68 3.09 17.12
C ARG A 102 -16.95 3.85 16.76
N THR A 103 -17.92 3.12 16.20
CA THR A 103 -19.25 3.67 15.86
C THR A 103 -20.30 2.56 15.83
N ASP A 104 -21.56 2.94 16.06
CA ASP A 104 -22.77 2.12 15.84
C ASP A 104 -23.52 2.49 14.53
N ALA A 105 -22.86 3.26 13.67
CA ALA A 105 -23.38 3.67 12.37
C ALA A 105 -23.38 2.50 11.37
N THR A 106 -24.49 2.37 10.64
CA THR A 106 -24.64 1.41 9.53
C THR A 106 -24.02 1.91 8.22
N SER A 107 -23.60 3.18 8.19
CA SER A 107 -23.03 3.87 7.04
C SER A 107 -21.86 4.74 7.51
N ILE A 108 -20.74 4.67 6.81
CA ILE A 108 -19.49 5.39 7.11
C ILE A 108 -19.12 6.22 5.89
N TYR A 109 -18.61 7.43 6.10
CA TYR A 109 -18.28 8.40 5.05
C TYR A 109 -16.82 8.83 5.17
N ALA A 110 -16.25 9.28 4.05
CA ALA A 110 -14.91 9.87 4.01
C ALA A 110 -14.93 11.16 3.18
N HIS A 111 -14.29 12.21 3.70
CA HIS A 111 -13.99 13.44 2.97
C HIS A 111 -12.51 13.74 3.17
N TYR A 112 -11.70 13.54 2.14
CA TYR A 112 -10.25 13.69 2.20
C TYR A 112 -9.68 14.27 0.92
N LYS A 113 -8.48 14.84 1.03
CA LYS A 113 -7.73 15.36 -0.11
C LYS A 113 -6.28 14.88 -0.08
N VAL A 114 -5.78 14.45 -1.23
CA VAL A 114 -4.40 14.01 -1.43
C VAL A 114 -3.52 15.08 -2.10
N THR A 115 -2.24 15.11 -1.73
CA THR A 115 -1.31 16.19 -2.10
C THR A 115 -0.89 16.16 -3.57
N LYS A 116 -0.72 14.96 -4.17
CA LYS A 116 -0.31 14.79 -5.57
C LYS A 116 -1.51 14.60 -6.48
N ALA A 117 -1.49 15.25 -7.64
CA ALA A 117 -2.54 15.15 -8.66
C ALA A 117 -2.56 13.82 -9.43
N LYS A 118 -1.42 13.13 -9.49
CA LYS A 118 -1.30 11.79 -10.07
C LYS A 118 -1.79 10.76 -9.05
N LEU A 119 -2.95 10.15 -9.33
CA LEU A 119 -3.64 9.30 -8.36
C LEU A 119 -3.15 7.84 -8.37
N GLU A 120 -2.59 7.37 -9.49
CA GLU A 120 -2.08 6.02 -9.74
C GLU A 120 -0.67 6.00 -10.33
N GLN A 121 -0.07 4.81 -10.48
CA GLN A 121 1.16 4.59 -11.23
C GLN A 121 0.95 3.50 -12.30
N PRO A 122 1.79 3.42 -13.36
CA PRO A 122 1.61 2.43 -14.42
C PRO A 122 1.55 0.96 -13.97
N HIS A 123 2.10 0.67 -12.79
CA HIS A 123 2.23 -0.65 -12.18
C HIS A 123 1.53 -0.74 -10.81
N MET A 124 0.86 0.32 -10.34
CA MET A 124 0.20 0.36 -9.02
C MET A 124 -1.12 1.14 -9.09
N PRO A 125 -2.27 0.54 -8.71
CA PRO A 125 -3.58 1.13 -8.94
C PRO A 125 -3.85 2.35 -8.04
N ALA A 126 -4.79 3.19 -8.47
CA ALA A 126 -5.23 4.40 -7.74
C ALA A 126 -5.66 4.09 -6.29
N THR A 127 -6.28 2.93 -6.07
CA THR A 127 -6.66 2.39 -4.75
C THR A 127 -5.49 2.18 -3.81
N GLY A 128 -4.31 1.77 -4.32
CA GLY A 128 -3.08 1.62 -3.54
C GLY A 128 -2.35 2.95 -3.32
N VAL A 129 -2.19 3.71 -4.41
CA VAL A 129 -1.39 4.95 -4.42
C VAL A 129 -2.07 6.09 -3.65
N SER A 130 -3.38 6.29 -3.83
CA SER A 130 -4.15 7.44 -3.32
C SER A 130 -5.46 7.07 -2.59
N GLY A 131 -5.76 5.78 -2.44
CA GLY A 131 -6.99 5.30 -1.82
C GLY A 131 -6.92 5.21 -0.29
N LEU A 132 -8.08 5.01 0.33
CA LEU A 132 -8.25 4.64 1.74
C LEU A 132 -8.76 3.20 1.81
N ASP A 133 -8.35 2.44 2.83
CA ASP A 133 -8.72 1.03 2.96
C ASP A 133 -9.33 0.74 4.34
N LEU A 134 -10.64 0.44 4.38
CA LEU A 134 -11.43 0.26 5.58
C LEU A 134 -11.45 -1.21 6.01
N TYR A 135 -11.05 -1.41 7.26
CA TYR A 135 -11.16 -2.67 8.00
C TYR A 135 -12.09 -2.49 9.21
N ALA A 136 -12.70 -3.58 9.64
CA ALA A 136 -13.45 -3.67 10.89
C ALA A 136 -12.95 -4.83 11.75
N ARG A 137 -13.08 -4.66 13.07
CA ARG A 137 -12.84 -5.71 14.05
C ARG A 137 -14.03 -6.68 14.04
N ALA A 138 -13.77 -7.95 13.71
CA ALA A 138 -14.76 -9.02 13.81
C ALA A 138 -14.85 -9.57 15.24
N GLN A 139 -15.88 -10.38 15.50
CA GLN A 139 -16.14 -10.99 16.82
C GLN A 139 -15.00 -11.91 17.29
N ASP A 140 -14.22 -12.49 16.36
CA ASP A 140 -13.04 -13.30 16.64
C ASP A 140 -11.79 -12.46 17.02
N GLY A 141 -11.95 -11.14 17.19
CA GLY A 141 -10.87 -10.20 17.47
C GLY A 141 -10.00 -9.88 16.25
N LYS A 142 -10.24 -10.49 15.09
CA LYS A 142 -9.40 -10.28 13.89
C LYS A 142 -9.93 -9.12 13.06
N TRP A 143 -9.01 -8.42 12.40
CA TRP A 143 -9.35 -7.39 11.43
C TRP A 143 -9.80 -8.03 10.11
N ARG A 144 -10.98 -7.65 9.61
CA ARG A 144 -11.54 -8.07 8.33
C ARG A 144 -11.74 -6.85 7.43
N TRP A 145 -11.51 -7.03 6.12
CA TRP A 145 -11.71 -5.97 5.14
C TRP A 145 -13.20 -5.64 4.96
N VAL A 146 -13.52 -4.36 4.69
CA VAL A 146 -14.90 -3.87 4.51
C VAL A 146 -15.08 -3.16 3.17
N GLN A 147 -14.25 -2.16 2.86
CA GLN A 147 -14.32 -1.43 1.59
C GLN A 147 -13.00 -0.70 1.30
N VAL A 148 -12.76 -0.40 0.02
CA VAL A 148 -11.67 0.46 -0.44
C VAL A 148 -12.22 1.67 -1.19
N VAL A 149 -11.63 2.85 -0.97
CA VAL A 149 -11.89 4.03 -1.81
C VAL A 149 -11.17 3.88 -3.14
N ARG A 150 -11.90 4.12 -4.23
CA ARG A 150 -11.37 4.21 -5.59
C ARG A 150 -11.29 5.71 -5.93
N PRO A 151 -10.15 6.38 -5.71
CA PRO A 151 -10.05 7.82 -5.95
C PRO A 151 -10.11 8.12 -7.44
N THR A 152 -10.89 9.14 -7.80
CA THR A 152 -11.04 9.65 -9.17
C THR A 152 -10.73 11.14 -9.30
N ALA A 153 -10.47 11.80 -8.18
CA ALA A 153 -10.03 13.19 -8.06
C ALA A 153 -9.07 13.34 -6.86
N GLN A 154 -8.36 14.47 -6.77
CA GLN A 154 -7.50 14.76 -5.61
C GLN A 154 -8.30 14.93 -4.32
N GLU A 155 -9.49 15.51 -4.40
CA GLU A 155 -10.41 15.64 -3.28
C GLU A 155 -11.61 14.73 -3.51
N MET A 156 -11.90 13.89 -2.53
CA MET A 156 -12.94 12.86 -2.59
C MET A 156 -13.87 13.05 -1.39
N LYS A 157 -15.18 13.14 -1.64
CA LYS A 157 -16.24 13.18 -0.62
C LYS A 157 -17.32 12.17 -0.94
N LEU A 158 -17.40 11.09 -0.17
CA LEU A 158 -18.15 9.89 -0.53
C LEU A 158 -18.64 9.09 0.69
N ARG A 159 -19.64 8.25 0.47
CA ARG A 159 -20.02 7.17 1.38
C ARG A 159 -19.02 6.02 1.20
N LEU A 160 -18.20 5.79 2.22
CA LEU A 160 -17.14 4.79 2.25
C LEU A 160 -17.70 3.38 2.46
N ALA A 161 -18.71 3.22 3.31
CA ALA A 161 -19.40 1.96 3.52
C ALA A 161 -20.88 2.19 3.85
N ASP A 162 -21.72 1.21 3.56
CA ASP A 162 -23.17 1.28 3.75
C ASP A 162 -23.75 -0.11 3.99
N GLY A 163 -24.95 -0.17 4.55
CA GLY A 163 -25.63 -1.42 4.86
C GLY A 163 -24.86 -2.31 5.84
N LEU A 164 -24.03 -1.72 6.71
CA LEU A 164 -23.30 -2.44 7.75
C LEU A 164 -24.27 -2.89 8.84
N ASP A 165 -24.07 -4.10 9.37
CA ASP A 165 -24.88 -4.62 10.48
C ASP A 165 -24.82 -3.71 11.70
N ALA A 166 -26.00 -3.42 12.26
CA ALA A 166 -26.17 -2.62 13.46
C ALA A 166 -25.37 -3.19 14.66
N GLY A 167 -24.91 -2.27 15.51
CA GLY A 167 -24.07 -2.60 16.68
C GLY A 167 -22.77 -1.81 16.64
N GLU A 168 -22.25 -1.48 17.84
CA GLU A 168 -21.01 -0.73 17.98
C GLU A 168 -19.81 -1.61 17.60
N ARG A 169 -18.95 -1.11 16.71
CA ARG A 169 -17.82 -1.85 16.15
C ARG A 169 -16.60 -0.96 16.00
N GLU A 170 -15.42 -1.56 16.16
CA GLU A 170 -14.14 -0.89 15.95
C GLU A 170 -13.72 -0.99 14.48
N TYR A 171 -13.30 0.14 13.92
CA TYR A 171 -12.87 0.30 12.53
C TYR A 171 -11.46 0.87 12.46
N ALA A 172 -10.79 0.56 11.35
CA ALA A 172 -9.48 1.08 10.98
C ALA A 172 -9.49 1.52 9.52
N ILE A 173 -9.03 2.74 9.24
CA ILE A 173 -8.82 3.24 7.88
C ILE A 173 -7.32 3.40 7.68
N TYR A 174 -6.74 2.60 6.78
CA TYR A 174 -5.38 2.81 6.30
C TYR A 174 -5.34 3.93 5.27
N LEU A 175 -4.33 4.79 5.38
CA LEU A 175 -4.10 5.95 4.51
C LEU A 175 -3.28 5.59 3.25
N PRO A 176 -3.24 6.47 2.24
CA PRO A 176 -2.54 6.20 0.97
C PRO A 176 -1.07 5.82 1.10
N LEU A 177 -0.58 4.95 0.20
CA LEU A 177 0.79 4.43 0.23
C LEU A 177 1.81 5.30 -0.51
N TYR A 178 1.43 5.96 -1.60
CA TYR A 178 2.36 6.68 -2.49
C TYR A 178 1.91 8.12 -2.77
N ASN A 179 1.05 8.65 -1.92
CA ASN A 179 0.54 10.01 -1.93
C ASN A 179 0.48 10.55 -0.49
N GLY A 180 0.56 11.86 -0.31
CA GLY A 180 0.35 12.50 0.98
C GLY A 180 -1.12 12.86 1.17
N VAL A 181 -1.51 13.16 2.40
CA VAL A 181 -2.86 13.65 2.75
C VAL A 181 -2.76 15.10 3.22
N GLU A 182 -3.68 15.95 2.75
CA GLU A 182 -3.84 17.33 3.25
C GLU A 182 -4.80 17.37 4.44
N PHE A 183 -5.95 16.70 4.31
CA PHE A 183 -6.92 16.51 5.38
C PHE A 183 -7.68 15.19 5.19
N LEU A 184 -8.22 14.65 6.29
CA LEU A 184 -9.13 13.51 6.30
C LEU A 184 -10.19 13.73 7.39
N ASN A 185 -11.45 13.79 6.98
CA ASN A 185 -12.60 13.73 7.87
C ASN A 185 -13.31 12.39 7.68
N VAL A 186 -13.62 11.72 8.78
CA VAL A 186 -14.47 10.51 8.79
C VAL A 186 -15.87 10.93 9.22
N GLY A 187 -16.87 10.50 8.46
CA GLY A 187 -18.26 10.83 8.74
C GLY A 187 -19.07 9.62 9.18
N VAL A 188 -20.11 9.87 9.98
CA VAL A 188 -21.19 8.92 10.31
C VAL A 188 -22.54 9.62 10.16
N SER A 189 -23.63 8.87 9.99
CA SER A 189 -24.97 9.45 9.95
C SER A 189 -25.29 10.22 11.25
N GLU A 190 -25.97 11.36 11.15
CA GLU A 190 -26.32 12.21 12.30
C GLU A 190 -27.03 11.40 13.42
N GLY A 191 -26.64 11.66 14.67
CA GLY A 191 -27.17 10.95 15.86
C GLY A 191 -26.57 9.57 16.12
N LYS A 192 -25.64 9.08 15.29
CA LYS A 192 -24.83 7.89 15.58
C LYS A 192 -23.65 8.20 16.50
N LYS A 193 -23.21 7.20 17.26
CA LYS A 193 -22.02 7.32 18.11
C LYS A 193 -20.77 7.38 17.24
N PHE A 194 -19.81 8.21 17.63
CA PHE A 194 -18.46 8.18 17.08
C PHE A 194 -17.45 8.44 18.19
N VAL A 195 -16.44 7.58 18.29
CA VAL A 195 -15.33 7.72 19.24
C VAL A 195 -14.03 7.43 18.51
N GLY A 196 -13.20 8.44 18.28
CA GLY A 196 -11.84 8.23 17.82
C GLY A 196 -11.01 7.48 18.87
N LEU A 197 -10.19 6.52 18.43
CA LEU A 197 -9.30 5.76 19.30
C LEU A 197 -7.87 6.27 19.19
N LYS A 198 -7.30 6.70 20.32
CA LYS A 198 -5.92 7.18 20.40
C LYS A 198 -4.91 6.13 19.90
N PRO A 199 -3.78 6.55 19.31
CA PRO A 199 -2.74 5.64 18.85
C PRO A 199 -2.20 4.73 19.95
N ARG A 200 -1.98 3.45 19.63
CA ARG A 200 -1.24 2.52 20.50
C ARG A 200 0.26 2.85 20.52
N ALA A 201 0.88 2.63 21.68
CA ALA A 201 2.33 2.75 21.86
C ALA A 201 3.10 1.53 21.31
N LYS A 202 4.43 1.65 21.26
CA LYS A 202 5.39 0.59 20.87
C LYS A 202 5.11 -0.07 19.51
N PRO A 203 5.24 0.66 18.39
CA PRO A 203 5.07 0.11 17.06
C PRO A 203 6.19 -0.84 16.65
N VAL A 204 5.90 -1.73 15.70
CA VAL A 204 6.94 -2.33 14.86
C VAL A 204 7.34 -1.29 13.82
N VAL A 205 8.63 -0.97 13.75
CA VAL A 205 9.18 0.04 12.84
C VAL A 205 9.87 -0.66 11.68
N PHE A 206 9.34 -0.50 10.48
CA PHE A 206 9.97 -0.97 9.25
C PHE A 206 10.74 0.17 8.59
N TYR A 207 12.04 -0.01 8.37
CA TYR A 207 12.85 0.85 7.50
C TYR A 207 13.22 0.06 6.26
N GLY A 208 12.88 0.59 5.08
CA GLY A 208 13.08 -0.18 3.86
C GLY A 208 12.78 0.56 2.56
N THR A 209 12.45 -0.21 1.53
CA THR A 209 12.51 0.21 0.13
C THR A 209 11.15 0.63 -0.43
N SER A 210 10.97 0.59 -1.76
CA SER A 210 9.67 0.74 -2.43
C SER A 210 8.67 -0.35 -2.01
N ILE A 211 9.15 -1.55 -1.72
CA ILE A 211 8.32 -2.70 -1.32
C ILE A 211 7.72 -2.44 0.06
N THR A 212 8.57 -2.05 1.02
CA THR A 212 8.14 -1.59 2.34
C THR A 212 7.21 -0.37 2.23
N HIS A 213 7.50 0.58 1.32
CA HIS A 213 6.65 1.75 1.07
C HIS A 213 5.25 1.35 0.56
N GLY A 214 5.16 0.25 -0.18
CA GLY A 214 3.92 -0.40 -0.57
C GLY A 214 3.76 -0.70 -2.06
N ALA A 215 4.80 -0.55 -2.88
CA ALA A 215 4.74 -0.92 -4.29
C ALA A 215 4.75 -2.46 -4.44
N CYS A 216 3.75 -3.12 -5.03
CA CYS A 216 2.57 -2.62 -5.74
C CYS A 216 1.25 -3.14 -5.15
N ALA A 217 1.06 -2.96 -3.84
CA ALA A 217 -0.12 -3.40 -3.12
C ALA A 217 -1.38 -2.78 -3.72
N SER A 218 -2.42 -3.59 -3.94
CA SER A 218 -3.64 -3.15 -4.62
C SER A 218 -4.41 -2.06 -3.84
N ARG A 219 -4.18 -1.99 -2.54
CA ARG A 219 -4.78 -1.06 -1.57
C ARG A 219 -3.93 -0.98 -0.29
N PRO A 220 -3.97 0.11 0.48
CA PRO A 220 -3.15 0.31 1.67
C PRO A 220 -3.04 -0.85 2.67
N GLY A 221 -4.09 -1.63 2.88
CA GLY A 221 -4.07 -2.77 3.79
C GLY A 221 -3.27 -3.98 3.28
N MET A 222 -2.83 -4.02 2.02
CA MET A 222 -2.21 -5.21 1.41
C MET A 222 -0.67 -5.21 1.39
N VAL A 223 0.00 -4.11 1.75
CA VAL A 223 1.46 -4.14 1.99
C VAL A 223 1.77 -5.06 3.19
N HIS A 224 2.89 -5.80 3.16
CA HIS A 224 3.25 -6.76 4.21
C HIS A 224 3.25 -6.13 5.61
N THR A 225 3.69 -4.88 5.74
CA THR A 225 3.74 -4.13 7.01
C THR A 225 2.33 -3.98 7.63
N ALA A 226 1.31 -3.70 6.82
CA ALA A 226 -0.08 -3.62 7.25
C ALA A 226 -0.69 -5.01 7.52
N ILE A 227 -0.32 -6.03 6.74
CA ILE A 227 -0.74 -7.43 7.01
C ILE A 227 -0.25 -7.88 8.38
N LEU A 228 1.06 -7.73 8.65
CA LEU A 228 1.69 -8.10 9.92
C LEU A 228 1.13 -7.29 11.10
N GLY A 229 0.92 -5.97 10.93
CA GLY A 229 0.27 -5.13 11.92
C GLY A 229 -1.13 -5.63 12.33
N ARG A 230 -1.91 -6.19 11.40
CA ARG A 230 -3.21 -6.82 11.71
C ARG A 230 -3.09 -8.21 12.32
N ARG A 231 -2.13 -9.04 11.87
CA ARG A 231 -1.92 -10.39 12.41
C ARG A 231 -1.50 -10.36 13.89
N PHE A 232 -0.59 -9.45 14.23
CA PHE A 232 -0.15 -9.24 15.62
C PHE A 232 -1.00 -8.23 16.41
N ASP A 233 -1.91 -7.52 15.75
CA ASP A 233 -2.67 -6.41 16.33
C ASP A 233 -1.77 -5.40 17.07
N VAL A 234 -0.77 -4.89 16.36
CA VAL A 234 0.20 -3.89 16.84
C VAL A 234 0.16 -2.65 15.94
N PRO A 235 0.46 -1.45 16.46
CA PRO A 235 0.74 -0.30 15.61
C PRO A 235 2.00 -0.56 14.78
N VAL A 236 2.06 0.04 13.59
CA VAL A 236 3.17 -0.14 12.64
C VAL A 236 3.60 1.22 12.12
N VAL A 237 4.90 1.51 12.17
CA VAL A 237 5.50 2.68 11.52
C VAL A 237 6.20 2.20 10.26
N ASN A 238 5.75 2.70 9.11
CA ASN A 238 6.29 2.34 7.80
C ASN A 238 7.19 3.45 7.25
N LEU A 239 8.50 3.30 7.41
CA LEU A 239 9.54 4.16 6.84
C LEU A 239 10.15 3.51 5.60
N GLY A 240 9.31 2.97 4.72
CA GLY A 240 9.69 2.60 3.37
C GLY A 240 9.92 3.82 2.49
N PHE A 241 11.06 3.88 1.80
CA PHE A 241 11.44 4.94 0.87
C PHE A 241 11.82 4.33 -0.49
N SER A 242 10.97 4.56 -1.50
CA SER A 242 11.13 4.09 -2.88
C SER A 242 12.52 4.43 -3.46
N GLY A 243 13.33 3.42 -3.79
CA GLY A 243 14.70 3.59 -4.28
C GLY A 243 15.73 4.15 -3.28
N ASN A 244 15.32 4.48 -2.04
CA ASN A 244 16.06 5.34 -1.12
C ASN A 244 16.19 4.81 0.33
N GLY A 245 15.58 3.67 0.68
CA GLY A 245 15.96 2.93 1.90
C GLY A 245 17.29 2.23 1.68
N ARG A 246 18.40 2.80 2.16
CA ARG A 246 19.78 2.34 1.90
C ARG A 246 20.65 2.20 3.16
N MET A 247 20.04 1.95 4.33
CA MET A 247 20.71 1.94 5.63
C MET A 247 21.47 3.25 5.97
N ASP A 248 20.92 4.41 5.59
CA ASP A 248 21.61 5.68 5.78
C ASP A 248 21.57 6.15 7.24
N GLN A 249 22.73 6.53 7.78
CA GLN A 249 22.89 6.99 9.17
C GLN A 249 21.89 8.10 9.55
N ALA A 250 21.68 9.07 8.65
CA ALA A 250 20.75 10.18 8.86
C ALA A 250 19.29 9.71 9.04
N VAL A 251 18.89 8.57 8.46
CA VAL A 251 17.58 7.96 8.73
C VAL A 251 17.63 7.19 10.05
N GLY A 252 18.74 6.51 10.34
CA GLY A 252 19.00 5.87 11.63
C GLY A 252 18.84 6.81 12.84
N GLU A 253 19.23 8.08 12.72
CA GLU A 253 19.04 9.12 13.74
C GLU A 253 17.57 9.41 14.06
N PHE A 254 16.65 9.15 13.13
CA PHE A 254 15.21 9.20 13.38
C PHE A 254 14.69 7.87 13.94
N LEU A 255 15.21 6.72 13.51
CA LEU A 255 14.78 5.41 14.00
C LEU A 255 15.03 5.26 15.51
N THR A 256 16.21 5.66 16.00
CA THR A 256 16.59 5.58 17.43
C THR A 256 15.62 6.31 18.36
N ARG A 257 15.00 7.39 17.89
CA ARG A 257 14.05 8.21 18.64
C ARG A 257 12.67 7.56 18.82
N ILE A 258 12.32 6.56 18.01
CA ILE A 258 11.05 5.83 18.14
C ILE A 258 11.18 4.77 19.24
N ASP A 259 10.27 4.76 20.22
CA ASP A 259 10.17 3.64 21.17
C ASP A 259 9.49 2.44 20.49
N ALA A 260 10.29 1.63 19.79
CA ALA A 260 9.81 0.52 18.98
C ALA A 260 9.68 -0.78 19.80
N ALA A 261 8.69 -1.61 19.46
CA ALA A 261 8.62 -3.00 19.91
C ALA A 261 9.62 -3.89 19.16
N ALA A 262 9.89 -3.59 17.90
CA ALA A 262 10.96 -4.17 17.09
C ALA A 262 11.31 -3.24 15.92
N TYR A 263 12.57 -3.26 15.48
CA TYR A 263 12.99 -2.68 14.21
C TYR A 263 13.11 -3.77 13.15
N VAL A 264 12.65 -3.50 11.93
CA VAL A 264 12.81 -4.37 10.77
C VAL A 264 13.55 -3.59 9.69
N ILE A 265 14.71 -4.09 9.27
CA ILE A 265 15.59 -3.46 8.29
C ILE A 265 15.52 -4.24 6.98
N ASP A 266 14.67 -3.74 6.08
CA ASP A 266 14.32 -4.32 4.76
C ASP A 266 14.83 -3.37 3.65
N CYS A 267 16.14 -3.09 3.67
CA CYS A 267 16.78 -2.09 2.80
C CYS A 267 17.52 -2.67 1.59
N LEU A 268 17.86 -3.96 1.59
CA LEU A 268 18.73 -4.56 0.57
C LEU A 268 18.27 -4.35 -0.89
N PRO A 269 16.96 -4.32 -1.24
CA PRO A 269 16.53 -4.10 -2.62
C PRO A 269 16.98 -2.79 -3.30
N ASN A 270 17.52 -1.82 -2.56
CA ASN A 270 18.09 -0.57 -3.10
C ASN A 270 19.62 -0.50 -3.00
N MET A 271 20.29 -1.54 -2.49
CA MET A 271 21.70 -1.55 -2.12
C MET A 271 22.47 -2.57 -2.98
N ASN A 272 23.79 -2.61 -2.82
CA ASN A 272 24.65 -3.69 -3.30
C ASN A 272 25.52 -4.24 -2.14
N GLY A 273 26.15 -5.40 -2.33
CA GLY A 273 26.97 -6.07 -1.28
C GLY A 273 28.05 -5.19 -0.64
N LYS A 274 28.65 -4.24 -1.39
CA LYS A 274 29.59 -3.24 -0.82
C LYS A 274 28.87 -2.29 0.14
N GLU A 275 27.75 -1.69 -0.27
CA GLU A 275 26.97 -0.79 0.60
C GLU A 275 26.41 -1.52 1.83
N VAL A 276 25.98 -2.78 1.69
CA VAL A 276 25.51 -3.61 2.82
C VAL A 276 26.65 -3.83 3.81
N SER A 277 27.84 -4.20 3.33
CA SER A 277 29.03 -4.38 4.16
C SER A 277 29.44 -3.08 4.89
N GLU A 278 29.33 -1.94 4.21
CA GLU A 278 29.69 -0.62 4.74
C GLU A 278 28.68 -0.08 5.76
N LYS A 279 27.37 -0.34 5.60
CA LYS A 279 26.31 0.35 6.36
C LYS A 279 25.55 -0.49 7.38
N CYS A 280 25.48 -1.82 7.21
CA CYS A 280 24.66 -2.66 8.09
C CYS A 280 25.15 -2.62 9.56
N ILE A 281 26.45 -2.88 9.78
CA ILE A 281 27.02 -2.90 11.12
C ILE A 281 26.93 -1.51 11.81
N PRO A 282 27.27 -0.38 11.15
CA PRO A 282 27.03 0.95 11.71
C PRO A 282 25.57 1.21 12.11
N LEU A 283 24.60 0.88 11.25
CA LEU A 283 23.18 1.09 11.57
C LEU A 283 22.73 0.25 12.78
N VAL A 284 23.12 -1.03 12.85
CA VAL A 284 22.78 -1.88 14.00
C VAL A 284 23.42 -1.35 15.28
N LYS A 285 24.68 -0.89 15.23
CA LYS A 285 25.37 -0.29 16.40
C LYS A 285 24.73 1.03 16.83
N GLN A 286 24.30 1.88 15.88
CA GLN A 286 23.56 3.11 16.14
C GLN A 286 22.21 2.83 16.83
N LEU A 287 21.44 1.84 16.33
CA LEU A 287 20.19 1.41 16.95
C LEU A 287 20.43 0.83 18.36
N ARG A 288 21.41 -0.07 18.52
CA ARG A 288 21.76 -0.68 19.81
C ARG A 288 22.22 0.33 20.86
N ALA A 289 22.97 1.36 20.48
CA ALA A 289 23.42 2.41 21.39
C ALA A 289 22.25 3.22 22.01
N ALA A 290 21.18 3.45 21.24
CA ALA A 290 19.99 4.16 21.73
C ALA A 290 18.90 3.22 22.29
N ARG A 291 18.87 1.97 21.84
CA ARG A 291 17.88 0.94 22.16
C ARG A 291 18.59 -0.40 22.42
N PRO A 292 19.15 -0.58 23.63
CA PRO A 292 19.95 -1.78 23.95
C PRO A 292 19.17 -3.08 23.75
N ASP A 293 17.92 -3.12 24.23
CA ASP A 293 17.13 -4.34 24.32
C ASP A 293 16.12 -4.54 23.17
N THR A 294 15.78 -3.50 22.40
CA THR A 294 14.75 -3.59 21.35
C THR A 294 15.18 -4.55 20.24
N PRO A 295 14.41 -5.61 19.90
CA PRO A 295 14.73 -6.52 18.81
C PRO A 295 15.00 -5.81 17.47
N ILE A 296 16.00 -6.30 16.72
CA ILE A 296 16.30 -5.87 15.36
C ILE A 296 16.25 -7.10 14.44
N VAL A 297 15.39 -7.05 13.44
CA VAL A 297 15.25 -8.06 12.39
C VAL A 297 15.94 -7.53 11.13
N LEU A 298 17.00 -8.22 10.69
CA LEU A 298 17.67 -7.97 9.43
C LEU A 298 17.06 -8.87 8.36
N VAL A 299 16.78 -8.31 7.17
CA VAL A 299 16.09 -9.01 6.09
C VAL A 299 16.92 -8.96 4.81
N GLU A 300 17.17 -10.13 4.22
CA GLU A 300 17.73 -10.24 2.87
C GLU A 300 16.77 -9.65 1.82
N ASP A 301 17.29 -9.14 0.71
CA ASP A 301 16.41 -8.83 -0.40
C ASP A 301 15.80 -10.10 -0.98
N ARG A 302 14.49 -10.07 -1.22
CA ARG A 302 13.86 -11.00 -2.16
C ARG A 302 14.63 -11.02 -3.48
N ARG A 303 14.83 -12.21 -4.05
CA ARG A 303 15.34 -12.33 -5.43
C ARG A 303 14.31 -11.73 -6.39
N ASN A 304 14.78 -11.07 -7.44
CA ASN A 304 13.94 -10.68 -8.57
C ASN A 304 13.34 -11.93 -9.21
N THR A 305 12.05 -11.93 -9.52
CA THR A 305 11.35 -13.16 -9.97
C THR A 305 11.75 -13.60 -11.39
N ASP A 306 12.45 -12.75 -12.13
CA ASP A 306 13.09 -13.07 -13.42
C ASP A 306 14.61 -13.32 -13.32
N SER A 307 15.16 -13.34 -12.10
CA SER A 307 16.60 -13.60 -11.90
C SER A 307 17.02 -15.00 -12.39
N TRP A 308 16.12 -15.99 -12.44
CA TRP A 308 16.41 -17.32 -12.97
C TRP A 308 16.94 -17.32 -14.41
N ILE A 309 16.57 -16.34 -15.25
CA ILE A 309 17.08 -16.19 -16.62
C ILE A 309 18.18 -15.11 -16.76
N ILE A 310 18.36 -14.24 -15.76
CA ILE A 310 19.29 -13.10 -15.81
C ILE A 310 20.45 -13.28 -14.82
N ALA A 311 21.61 -13.72 -15.32
CA ALA A 311 22.78 -14.06 -14.50
C ALA A 311 23.29 -12.90 -13.62
N SER A 312 23.32 -11.66 -14.14
CA SER A 312 23.73 -10.48 -13.37
C SER A 312 22.79 -10.15 -12.21
N ARG A 313 21.50 -10.48 -12.32
CA ARG A 313 20.55 -10.34 -11.19
C ARG A 313 20.77 -11.41 -10.14
N ARG A 314 21.06 -12.66 -10.52
CA ARG A 314 21.43 -13.70 -9.54
C ARG A 314 22.64 -13.28 -8.73
N GLN A 315 23.73 -12.91 -9.41
CA GLN A 315 24.96 -12.45 -8.76
C GLN A 315 24.71 -11.26 -7.83
N HIS A 316 23.88 -10.30 -8.24
CA HIS A 316 23.52 -9.16 -7.39
C HIS A 316 22.86 -9.59 -6.07
N HIS A 317 21.90 -10.52 -6.11
CA HIS A 317 21.30 -11.07 -4.89
C HIS A 317 22.29 -11.91 -4.08
N ASP A 318 23.10 -12.75 -4.74
CA ASP A 318 24.11 -13.58 -4.08
C ASP A 318 25.13 -12.72 -3.31
N ASP A 319 25.58 -11.60 -3.90
CA ASP A 319 26.48 -10.62 -3.29
C ASP A 319 25.81 -9.88 -2.11
N ASN A 320 24.52 -9.51 -2.25
CA ASN A 320 23.74 -8.86 -1.20
C ASN A 320 23.52 -9.77 0.01
N HIS A 321 23.11 -11.03 -0.24
CA HIS A 321 22.85 -12.06 0.77
C HIS A 321 24.14 -12.40 1.52
N ALA A 322 25.24 -12.66 0.79
CA ALA A 322 26.54 -12.92 1.40
C ALA A 322 27.02 -11.76 2.29
N ALA A 323 26.84 -10.51 1.84
CA ALA A 323 27.22 -9.33 2.62
C ALA A 323 26.37 -9.16 3.90
N LEU A 324 25.04 -9.34 3.83
CA LEU A 324 24.18 -9.24 5.01
C LEU A 324 24.46 -10.37 6.00
N LYS A 325 24.67 -11.60 5.50
CA LYS A 325 24.99 -12.78 6.30
C LYS A 325 26.30 -12.59 7.06
N ALA A 326 27.34 -12.11 6.37
CA ALA A 326 28.63 -11.79 7.00
C ALA A 326 28.49 -10.70 8.07
N ALA A 327 27.72 -9.63 7.80
CA ALA A 327 27.46 -8.57 8.78
C ALA A 327 26.71 -9.08 10.02
N TYR A 328 25.69 -9.92 9.82
CA TYR A 328 24.94 -10.55 10.91
C TYR A 328 25.81 -11.49 11.75
N GLU A 329 26.58 -12.37 11.11
CA GLU A 329 27.51 -13.29 11.78
C GLU A 329 28.58 -12.55 12.58
N GLN A 330 29.11 -11.44 12.05
CA GLN A 330 30.02 -10.57 12.78
C GLN A 330 29.34 -9.96 14.02
N LEU A 331 28.14 -9.39 13.88
CA LEU A 331 27.40 -8.78 15.00
C LEU A 331 27.09 -9.81 16.11
N VAL A 332 26.72 -11.05 15.73
CA VAL A 332 26.50 -12.15 16.68
C VAL A 332 27.81 -12.54 17.38
N LYS A 333 28.93 -12.60 16.66
CA LYS A 333 30.27 -12.86 17.23
C LYS A 333 30.75 -11.75 18.16
N GLU A 334 30.41 -10.49 17.86
CA GLU A 334 30.62 -9.33 18.75
C GLU A 334 29.66 -9.34 19.96
N GLY A 335 28.74 -10.31 20.06
CA GLY A 335 27.87 -10.53 21.20
C GLY A 335 26.55 -9.75 21.18
N VAL A 336 26.23 -9.05 20.09
CA VAL A 336 25.01 -8.23 19.96
C VAL A 336 23.76 -9.12 20.12
N LYS A 337 22.89 -8.74 21.06
CA LYS A 337 21.68 -9.50 21.41
C LYS A 337 20.44 -8.99 20.67
N GLY A 338 19.39 -9.80 20.69
CA GLY A 338 18.09 -9.48 20.07
C GLY A 338 18.19 -9.23 18.57
N LEU A 339 19.08 -9.92 17.87
CA LEU A 339 19.15 -9.91 16.40
C LEU A 339 18.41 -11.11 15.82
N SER A 340 17.80 -10.94 14.66
CA SER A 340 17.20 -12.02 13.88
C SER A 340 17.50 -11.82 12.40
N TYR A 341 17.53 -12.91 11.64
CA TYR A 341 17.92 -12.95 10.24
C TYR A 341 16.81 -13.61 9.41
N VAL A 342 16.25 -12.87 8.45
CA VAL A 342 15.19 -13.37 7.57
C VAL A 342 15.78 -13.65 6.19
N PRO A 343 15.76 -14.90 5.71
CA PRO A 343 16.26 -15.26 4.38
C PRO A 343 15.33 -14.74 3.27
N GLY A 344 15.92 -14.37 2.14
CA GLY A 344 15.29 -13.61 1.05
C GLY A 344 14.71 -14.47 -0.06
N ASP A 345 15.30 -15.64 -0.31
CA ASP A 345 15.02 -16.50 -1.48
C ASP A 345 13.53 -16.77 -1.68
N HIS A 346 12.82 -17.13 -0.62
CA HIS A 346 11.42 -17.56 -0.68
C HIS A 346 10.41 -16.43 -0.42
N LEU A 347 10.83 -15.17 -0.22
CA LEU A 347 9.95 -14.08 0.23
C LEU A 347 8.72 -13.87 -0.66
N TYR A 348 8.84 -14.15 -1.96
CA TYR A 348 7.76 -14.05 -2.94
C TYR A 348 7.22 -15.40 -3.42
N GLY A 349 7.71 -16.52 -2.86
CA GLY A 349 7.50 -17.88 -3.35
C GLY A 349 8.35 -18.24 -4.56
N ASP A 350 8.32 -19.52 -4.95
CA ASP A 350 9.26 -20.11 -5.90
C ASP A 350 8.74 -20.20 -7.35
N ASP A 351 7.50 -19.74 -7.60
CA ASP A 351 6.83 -19.81 -8.91
C ASP A 351 7.13 -18.60 -9.82
N GLY A 352 7.57 -17.48 -9.24
CA GLY A 352 7.85 -16.22 -9.94
C GLY A 352 6.68 -15.23 -10.01
N ASP A 353 5.47 -15.62 -9.57
CA ASP A 353 4.24 -14.81 -9.67
C ASP A 353 4.06 -13.80 -8.51
N GLY A 354 4.96 -13.82 -7.52
CA GLY A 354 4.91 -12.92 -6.37
C GLY A 354 5.23 -11.44 -6.68
N ALA A 355 5.68 -11.09 -7.88
CA ALA A 355 6.03 -9.71 -8.26
C ALA A 355 5.23 -9.19 -9.45
N THR A 356 4.90 -7.89 -9.43
CA THR A 356 4.20 -7.19 -10.53
C THR A 356 5.10 -6.87 -11.72
N ASP A 357 6.39 -6.60 -11.47
CA ASP A 357 7.35 -6.12 -12.47
C ASP A 357 8.75 -6.77 -12.31
N GLY A 358 8.78 -7.97 -11.73
CA GLY A 358 10.02 -8.67 -11.35
C GLY A 358 10.64 -8.20 -10.04
N SER A 359 10.21 -7.06 -9.46
CA SER A 359 10.84 -6.43 -8.28
C SER A 359 9.86 -6.14 -7.14
N HIS A 360 8.75 -5.49 -7.46
CA HIS A 360 7.75 -5.01 -6.53
C HIS A 360 6.68 -6.08 -6.30
N ALA A 361 6.32 -6.33 -5.04
CA ALA A 361 5.37 -7.39 -4.69
C ALA A 361 3.98 -7.11 -5.28
N SER A 362 3.34 -8.18 -5.78
CA SER A 362 1.89 -8.23 -5.91
C SER A 362 1.25 -8.49 -4.53
N ASP A 363 -0.09 -8.45 -4.42
CA ASP A 363 -0.78 -8.83 -3.19
C ASP A 363 -0.46 -10.29 -2.75
N LEU A 364 -0.16 -11.18 -3.72
CA LEU A 364 0.31 -12.55 -3.46
C LEU A 364 1.72 -12.54 -2.85
N GLY A 365 2.64 -11.78 -3.44
CA GLY A 365 3.99 -11.59 -2.91
C GLY A 365 3.99 -11.01 -1.50
N PHE A 366 3.19 -9.98 -1.24
CA PHE A 366 3.08 -9.39 0.10
C PHE A 366 2.47 -10.34 1.14
N HIS A 367 1.57 -11.24 0.73
CA HIS A 367 1.04 -12.27 1.63
C HIS A 367 2.13 -13.27 2.03
N ARG A 368 2.86 -13.82 1.03
CA ARG A 368 3.98 -14.75 1.24
C ARG A 368 5.11 -14.10 2.06
N GLN A 369 5.43 -12.84 1.77
CA GLN A 369 6.42 -12.06 2.51
C GLN A 369 6.00 -11.91 3.98
N ALA A 370 4.70 -11.64 4.24
CA ALA A 370 4.18 -11.59 5.60
C ALA A 370 4.24 -12.97 6.30
N ASP A 371 3.95 -14.07 5.60
CA ASP A 371 4.06 -15.43 6.16
C ASP A 371 5.48 -15.75 6.62
N ILE A 372 6.50 -15.36 5.84
CA ILE A 372 7.91 -15.59 6.19
C ILE A 372 8.39 -14.64 7.30
N PHE A 373 7.92 -13.39 7.34
CA PHE A 373 8.26 -12.45 8.42
C PHE A 373 7.60 -12.83 9.76
N GLU A 374 6.44 -13.51 9.73
CA GLU A 374 5.63 -13.82 10.92
C GLU A 374 6.41 -14.54 12.04
N PRO A 375 7.12 -15.67 11.84
CA PRO A 375 7.84 -16.34 12.92
C PRO A 375 8.90 -15.45 13.59
N PHE A 376 9.62 -14.63 12.83
CA PHE A 376 10.64 -13.73 13.36
C PHE A 376 10.04 -12.57 14.15
N LEU A 377 8.97 -11.96 13.65
CA LEU A 377 8.25 -10.91 14.39
C LEU A 377 7.51 -11.46 15.60
N LYS A 378 6.98 -12.68 15.55
CA LYS A 378 6.39 -13.35 16.70
C LYS A 378 7.41 -13.53 17.83
N ALA A 379 8.61 -14.02 17.50
CA ALA A 379 9.72 -14.15 18.43
C ALA A 379 10.18 -12.79 18.99
N ALA A 380 10.36 -11.79 18.11
CA ALA A 380 10.73 -10.43 18.52
C ALA A 380 9.70 -9.78 19.46
N LEU A 381 8.40 -9.99 19.22
CA LEU A 381 7.31 -9.45 20.04
C LEU A 381 7.03 -10.26 21.31
N GLY A 382 7.70 -11.42 21.51
CA GLY A 382 7.51 -12.29 22.68
C GLY A 382 6.12 -12.93 22.75
N ARG A 383 5.62 -13.49 21.63
CA ARG A 383 4.24 -13.99 21.47
C ARG A 383 4.15 -15.44 20.99
#